data_AF-A0A937D480-F1
#
_entry.id   AF-A0A937D480-F1
#
_cell.length_a   1.000
_cell.length_b   1.000
_cell.length_c   1.000
_cell.angle_alpha   90.00
_cell.angle_beta   90.00
_cell.angle_gamma   90.00
#
_symmetry.space_group_name_H-M   'P 1'
#
loop_
_entity.id
_entity.type
_entity.pdbx_description
1 polymer ?
#
loop_
_entity_poly.entity_id
_entity_poly.type
_entity_poly.pdbx_seq_one_letter_code
_entity_poly.pdbx_strand_id
1 'polypeptide(L)'
;MPRIHLRLTPRGHLLLEEADDAPTLDDKVAARLASAFGRGSGYGLLQLGAGEIGQSLPPSLNWWRDFVVRYVEAACLHRSRGSGETPSAAIQSAVAPLAEAEVATLVLTAPMMPEAEYLNADVLRGLWVDLGTALATSFAASGTDLQAFLNTLNPAWNLIGRVHFNLAENRRDLEWPFAFLVTYTTRLSAQARAQRVPLSQAWREYAVDTGVKLPRPAD
;
A
#
# COMPACT_ATOMS: atom_id res chain seq x y z
N MET A 1 4.34 -27.49 -0.34
CA MET A 1 4.81 -26.18 0.14
C MET A 1 6.20 -25.90 -0.41
N PRO A 2 6.29 -25.15 -1.52
CA PRO A 2 7.56 -24.76 -2.11
C PRO A 2 8.33 -23.84 -1.16
N ARG A 3 9.66 -23.93 -1.23
CA ARG A 3 10.59 -23.13 -0.45
C ARG A 3 11.13 -22.02 -1.35
N ILE A 4 10.64 -20.81 -1.16
CA ILE A 4 10.85 -19.70 -2.10
C ILE A 4 11.37 -18.48 -1.35
N HIS A 5 12.32 -17.77 -1.97
CA HIS A 5 12.77 -16.46 -1.51
C HIS A 5 12.81 -15.44 -2.66
N LEU A 6 12.89 -14.16 -2.31
CA LEU A 6 13.17 -13.10 -3.26
C LEU A 6 14.66 -12.81 -3.28
N ARG A 7 15.22 -12.79 -4.47
CA ARG A 7 16.61 -12.46 -4.72
C ARG A 7 16.70 -11.13 -5.46
N LEU A 8 17.58 -10.26 -4.98
CA LEU A 8 17.89 -9.00 -5.65
C LEU A 8 19.10 -9.18 -6.56
N THR A 9 18.93 -8.88 -7.84
CA THR A 9 20.04 -8.92 -8.80
C THR A 9 20.91 -7.66 -8.69
N PRO A 10 22.20 -7.70 -9.10
CA PRO A 10 23.05 -6.51 -9.17
C PRO A 10 22.50 -5.38 -10.06
N ARG A 11 21.55 -5.71 -10.95
CA ARG A 11 20.85 -4.76 -11.81
C ARG A 11 19.61 -4.13 -11.15
N GLY A 12 19.29 -4.51 -9.91
CA GLY A 12 18.14 -3.97 -9.17
C GLY A 12 16.81 -4.67 -9.44
N HIS A 13 16.81 -5.78 -10.17
CA HIS A 13 15.59 -6.58 -10.39
C HIS A 13 15.37 -7.60 -9.28
N LEU A 14 14.11 -7.79 -8.90
CA LEU A 14 13.67 -8.83 -7.99
C LEU A 14 13.23 -10.07 -8.77
N LEU A 15 13.77 -11.21 -8.37
CA LEU A 15 13.45 -12.53 -8.91
C LEU A 15 12.96 -13.44 -7.79
N LEU A 16 12.03 -14.32 -8.13
CA LEU A 16 11.52 -15.36 -7.25
C LEU A 16 12.31 -16.64 -7.52
N GLU A 17 13.04 -17.16 -6.53
CA GLU A 17 13.85 -18.37 -6.65
C GLU A 17 13.43 -19.43 -5.62
N GLU A 18 13.41 -20.69 -6.05
CA GLU A 18 13.28 -21.83 -5.14
C GLU A 18 14.65 -22.15 -4.54
N ALA A 19 14.71 -22.32 -3.21
CA ALA A 19 15.93 -22.70 -2.52
C ALA A 19 15.63 -23.61 -1.33
N ASP A 20 16.49 -24.60 -1.10
CA ASP A 20 16.28 -25.58 -0.04
C ASP A 20 16.27 -24.97 1.37
N ASP A 21 17.00 -23.87 1.57
CA ASP A 21 17.04 -23.16 2.86
C ASP A 21 15.96 -22.07 3.00
N ALA A 22 15.10 -21.90 1.99
CA ALA A 22 14.04 -20.90 2.04
C ALA A 22 12.83 -21.36 2.89
N PRO A 23 12.14 -20.41 3.54
CA PRO A 23 10.92 -20.72 4.27
C PRO A 23 9.81 -21.21 3.33
N THR A 24 9.00 -22.12 3.84
CA THR A 24 7.88 -22.72 3.10
C THR A 24 6.76 -21.72 2.90
N LEU A 25 6.20 -21.69 1.70
CA LEU A 25 5.04 -20.87 1.34
C LEU A 25 3.86 -21.76 0.94
N ASP A 26 2.63 -21.24 1.08
CA ASP A 26 1.43 -21.88 0.55
C ASP A 26 1.53 -22.05 -0.97
N ASP A 27 1.16 -23.24 -1.46
CA ASP A 27 1.33 -23.61 -2.88
C ASP A 27 0.57 -22.66 -3.82
N LYS A 28 -0.61 -22.15 -3.43
CA LYS A 28 -1.40 -21.24 -4.26
C LYS A 28 -0.78 -19.84 -4.29
N VAL A 29 -0.27 -19.38 -3.14
CA VAL A 29 0.44 -18.09 -3.06
C VAL A 29 1.71 -18.14 -3.91
N ALA A 30 2.49 -19.22 -3.77
CA ALA A 30 3.70 -19.44 -4.54
C ALA A 30 3.44 -19.45 -6.06
N ALA A 31 2.41 -20.16 -6.53
CA ALA A 31 2.06 -20.20 -7.94
C ALA A 31 1.66 -18.82 -8.50
N ARG A 32 0.88 -18.03 -7.74
CA ARG A 32 0.51 -16.67 -8.13
C ARG A 32 1.72 -15.75 -8.21
N LEU A 33 2.60 -15.82 -7.20
CA LEU A 33 3.85 -15.03 -7.19
C LEU A 33 4.76 -15.43 -8.34
N ALA A 34 4.97 -16.73 -8.60
CA ALA A 34 5.80 -17.19 -9.71
C ALA A 34 5.28 -16.69 -11.07
N SER A 35 3.96 -16.76 -11.30
CA SER A 35 3.34 -16.23 -12.50
C SER A 35 3.53 -14.71 -12.64
N ALA A 36 3.38 -13.97 -11.55
CA ALA A 36 3.53 -12.52 -11.53
C ALA A 36 4.98 -12.07 -11.74
N PHE A 37 5.95 -12.67 -11.02
CA PHE A 37 7.38 -12.39 -11.20
C PHE A 37 7.89 -12.81 -12.58
N GLY A 38 7.30 -13.83 -13.21
CA GLY A 38 7.58 -14.19 -14.60
C GLY A 38 7.23 -13.10 -15.63
N ARG A 39 6.36 -12.15 -15.27
CA ARG A 39 6.04 -10.98 -16.11
C ARG A 39 6.97 -9.78 -15.84
N GLY A 40 7.75 -9.82 -14.77
CA GLY A 40 8.67 -8.76 -14.35
C GLY A 40 8.53 -8.38 -12.88
N SER A 41 9.55 -7.72 -12.33
CA SER A 41 9.63 -7.37 -10.90
C SER A 41 8.47 -6.48 -10.44
N GLY A 42 8.02 -5.51 -11.25
CA GLY A 42 6.87 -4.66 -10.92
C GLY A 42 5.55 -5.43 -10.77
N TYR A 43 5.31 -6.43 -11.63
CA TYR A 43 4.11 -7.28 -11.54
C TYR A 43 4.16 -8.23 -10.34
N GLY A 44 5.33 -8.81 -10.06
CA GLY A 44 5.57 -9.63 -8.88
C GLY A 44 5.35 -8.87 -7.58
N LEU A 45 5.91 -7.65 -7.50
CA LEU A 45 5.71 -6.73 -6.39
C LEU A 45 4.23 -6.36 -6.24
N LEU A 46 3.54 -6.02 -7.32
CA LEU A 46 2.12 -5.71 -7.29
C LEU A 46 1.28 -6.88 -6.74
N GLN A 47 1.52 -8.12 -7.19
CA GLN A 47 0.83 -9.29 -6.67
C GLN A 47 1.12 -9.50 -5.18
N LEU A 48 2.38 -9.36 -4.77
CA LEU A 48 2.81 -9.52 -3.38
C LEU A 48 2.13 -8.51 -2.45
N GLY A 49 2.17 -7.23 -2.85
CA GLY A 49 1.69 -6.11 -2.05
C GLY A 49 0.19 -5.90 -2.09
N ALA A 50 -0.46 -6.13 -3.23
CA ALA A 50 -1.89 -5.88 -3.40
C ALA A 50 -2.73 -7.16 -3.30
N GLY A 51 -2.22 -8.31 -3.74
CA GLY A 51 -2.95 -9.58 -3.70
C GLY A 51 -2.80 -10.34 -2.39
N GLU A 52 -1.58 -10.42 -1.85
CA GLU A 52 -1.25 -11.30 -0.72
C GLU A 52 -1.30 -10.62 0.67
N ILE A 53 -2.07 -9.54 0.81
CA ILE A 53 -2.25 -8.85 2.10
C ILE A 53 -3.01 -9.74 3.07
N GLY A 54 -2.54 -9.78 4.32
CA GLY A 54 -3.12 -10.63 5.36
C GLY A 54 -2.64 -12.08 5.29
N GLN A 55 -1.87 -12.47 4.27
CA GLN A 55 -1.20 -13.76 4.23
C GLN A 55 -0.01 -13.79 5.18
N SER A 56 0.20 -14.94 5.82
CA SER A 56 1.40 -15.21 6.61
C SER A 56 2.56 -15.47 5.66
N LEU A 57 3.40 -14.47 5.44
CA LEU A 57 4.58 -14.56 4.59
C LEU A 57 5.87 -14.56 5.43
N PRO A 58 6.97 -15.10 4.88
CA PRO A 58 8.32 -14.92 5.43
C PRO A 58 8.72 -13.44 5.63
N PRO A 59 9.67 -13.14 6.53
CA PRO A 59 10.08 -11.75 6.83
C PRO A 59 10.51 -10.92 5.62
N SER A 60 11.29 -11.49 4.69
CA SER A 60 11.72 -10.80 3.46
C SER A 60 10.54 -10.44 2.56
N LEU A 61 9.61 -11.38 2.36
CA LEU A 61 8.38 -11.16 1.60
C LEU A 61 7.46 -10.13 2.28
N ASN A 62 7.37 -10.15 3.62
CA ASN A 62 6.61 -9.14 4.37
C ASN A 62 7.18 -7.74 4.15
N TRP A 63 8.50 -7.58 4.19
CA TRP A 63 9.13 -6.28 3.99
C TRP A 63 8.86 -5.73 2.59
N TRP A 64 8.97 -6.57 1.55
CA TRP A 64 8.61 -6.18 0.18
C TRP A 64 7.11 -5.93 -0.01
N ARG A 65 6.25 -6.71 0.64
CA ARG A 65 4.80 -6.43 0.67
C ARG A 65 4.55 -5.05 1.26
N ASP A 66 5.13 -4.75 2.42
CA ASP A 66 4.91 -3.48 3.13
C ASP A 66 5.46 -2.28 2.34
N PHE A 67 6.53 -2.46 1.57
CA PHE A 67 7.01 -1.48 0.58
C PHE A 67 5.93 -1.18 -0.48
N VAL A 68 5.31 -2.21 -1.06
CA VAL A 68 4.27 -2.05 -2.09
C VAL A 68 2.96 -1.53 -1.51
N VAL A 69 2.59 -1.93 -0.29
CA VAL A 69 1.39 -1.43 0.39
C VAL A 69 1.42 0.09 0.48
N ARG A 70 2.58 0.69 0.80
CA ARG A 70 2.75 2.16 0.83
C ARG A 70 2.45 2.80 -0.53
N TYR A 71 2.91 2.18 -1.61
CA TYR A 71 2.64 2.66 -2.97
C TYR A 71 1.14 2.66 -3.26
N VAL A 72 0.47 1.54 -3.00
CA VAL A 72 -0.95 1.37 -3.31
C VAL A 72 -1.83 2.22 -2.40
N GLU A 73 -1.45 2.40 -1.13
CA GLU A 73 -2.08 3.36 -0.21
C GLU A 73 -2.00 4.78 -0.76
N ALA A 74 -0.81 5.23 -1.18
CA ALA A 74 -0.62 6.54 -1.80
C ALA A 74 -1.47 6.70 -3.06
N ALA A 75 -1.50 5.68 -3.93
CA ALA A 75 -2.33 5.66 -5.13
C ALA A 75 -3.83 5.73 -4.81
N CYS A 76 -4.30 5.07 -3.74
CA CYS A 76 -5.71 5.10 -3.32
C CYS A 76 -6.12 6.46 -2.74
N LEU A 77 -5.22 7.11 -1.98
CA LEU A 77 -5.48 8.40 -1.36
C LEU A 77 -5.43 9.54 -2.38
N HIS A 78 -4.68 9.37 -3.46
CA HIS A 78 -4.63 10.32 -4.57
C HIS A 78 -5.86 10.14 -5.47
N ARG A 79 -7.01 10.64 -5.02
CA ARG A 79 -8.25 10.67 -5.81
C ARG A 79 -7.98 11.47 -7.10
N SER A 80 -8.09 10.81 -8.25
CA SER A 80 -8.01 11.41 -9.59
C SER A 80 -8.78 12.73 -9.61
N ARG A 81 -8.03 13.83 -9.67
CA ARG A 81 -8.58 15.17 -9.56
C ARG A 81 -9.07 15.63 -10.92
N GLY A 82 -10.02 14.89 -11.51
CA GLY A 82 -10.73 15.26 -12.74
C GLY A 82 -9.84 15.78 -13.89
N SER A 83 -8.57 15.37 -13.97
CA SER A 83 -7.71 15.75 -15.08
C SER A 83 -8.07 14.85 -16.26
N GLY A 84 -8.21 15.43 -17.46
CA GLY A 84 -8.41 14.70 -18.71
C GLY A 84 -7.21 13.85 -19.14
N GLU A 85 -6.40 13.40 -18.19
CA GLU A 85 -5.30 12.47 -18.39
C GLU A 85 -5.86 11.05 -18.52
N THR A 86 -5.14 10.21 -19.26
CA THR A 86 -5.48 8.79 -19.30
C THR A 86 -5.39 8.22 -17.87
N PRO A 87 -6.28 7.30 -17.47
CA PRO A 87 -6.31 6.76 -16.11
C PRO A 87 -4.96 6.15 -15.67
N SER A 88 -4.16 5.68 -16.64
CA SER A 88 -2.81 5.13 -16.46
C SER A 88 -1.75 6.19 -16.12
N ALA A 89 -1.74 7.32 -16.83
CA ALA A 89 -0.82 8.43 -16.58
C ALA A 89 -1.14 9.15 -15.26
N ALA A 90 -2.43 9.25 -14.92
CA ALA A 90 -2.88 9.81 -13.66
C ALA A 90 -2.32 9.03 -12.46
N ILE A 91 -2.27 7.68 -12.51
CA ILE A 91 -1.72 6.86 -11.41
C ILE A 91 -0.20 7.07 -11.25
N GLN A 92 0.54 7.12 -12.37
CA GLN A 92 2.00 7.30 -12.31
C GLN A 92 2.39 8.70 -11.80
N SER A 93 1.62 9.73 -12.18
CA SER A 93 1.81 11.11 -11.71
C SER A 93 1.29 11.31 -10.28
N ALA A 94 0.28 10.55 -9.87
CA ALA A 94 -0.38 10.65 -8.57
C ALA A 94 0.51 10.25 -7.39
N VAL A 95 1.38 9.24 -7.57
CA VAL A 95 2.20 8.74 -6.47
C VAL A 95 3.50 9.54 -6.41
N ALA A 96 3.62 10.36 -5.37
CA ALA A 96 4.85 11.11 -5.12
C ALA A 96 6.06 10.16 -4.99
N PRO A 97 7.25 10.57 -5.46
CA PRO A 97 8.48 9.84 -5.21
C PRO A 97 8.71 9.65 -3.70
N LEU A 98 9.30 8.51 -3.31
CA LEU A 98 9.70 8.26 -1.93
C LEU A 98 10.64 9.38 -1.44
N ALA A 99 10.31 9.96 -0.28
CA ALA A 99 11.17 10.96 0.35
C ALA A 99 12.50 10.34 0.76
N GLU A 100 13.59 11.11 0.72
CA GLU A 100 14.94 10.60 1.00
C GLU A 100 15.04 9.95 2.39
N ALA A 101 14.39 10.53 3.39
CA ALA A 101 14.32 9.97 4.74
C ALA A 101 13.58 8.61 4.79
N GLU A 102 12.54 8.42 3.98
CA GLU A 102 11.82 7.15 3.90
C GLU A 102 12.68 6.08 3.22
N VAL A 103 13.36 6.44 2.13
CA VAL A 103 14.28 5.53 1.44
C VAL A 103 15.42 5.10 2.37
N ALA A 104 16.03 6.03 3.11
CA ALA A 104 17.07 5.73 4.09
C ALA A 104 16.55 4.78 5.19
N THR A 105 15.34 5.02 5.70
CA THR A 105 14.70 4.16 6.69
C THR A 105 14.47 2.75 6.14
N LEU A 106 14.00 2.62 4.90
CA LEU A 106 13.79 1.33 4.25
C LEU A 106 15.10 0.55 4.15
N VAL A 107 16.17 1.18 3.66
CA VAL A 107 17.49 0.53 3.55
C VAL A 107 18.00 0.06 4.93
N LEU A 108 17.85 0.88 5.97
CA LEU A 108 18.29 0.55 7.34
C LEU A 108 17.46 -0.53 8.03
N THR A 109 16.19 -0.70 7.63
CA THR A 109 15.26 -1.66 8.25
C THR A 109 15.06 -2.92 7.44
N ALA A 110 15.80 -3.07 6.34
CA ALA A 110 15.75 -4.26 5.51
C ALA A 110 16.13 -5.50 6.33
N PRO A 111 15.31 -6.57 6.32
CA PRO A 111 15.63 -7.80 7.02
C PRO A 111 16.85 -8.48 6.38
N MET A 112 17.45 -9.42 7.11
CA MET A 112 18.41 -10.35 6.52
C MET A 112 17.73 -11.08 5.36
N MET A 113 18.14 -10.76 4.14
CA MET A 113 17.60 -11.36 2.93
C MET A 113 18.73 -11.64 1.94
N PRO A 114 18.56 -12.64 1.08
CA PRO A 114 19.51 -12.94 0.03
C PRO A 114 19.80 -11.66 -0.79
N GLU A 115 21.10 -11.36 -0.95
CA GLU A 115 21.58 -10.29 -1.81
C GLU A 115 21.10 -8.89 -1.38
N ALA A 116 20.83 -8.72 -0.07
CA ALA A 116 20.50 -7.43 0.53
C ALA A 116 21.59 -6.36 0.33
N GLU A 117 22.83 -6.76 0.06
CA GLU A 117 23.96 -5.87 -0.24
C GLU A 117 23.75 -4.99 -1.49
N TYR A 118 22.92 -5.43 -2.44
CA TYR A 118 22.56 -4.63 -3.61
C TYR A 118 21.40 -3.67 -3.34
N LEU A 119 20.77 -3.74 -2.15
CA LEU A 119 19.67 -2.86 -1.79
C LEU A 119 20.22 -1.45 -1.49
N ASN A 120 19.87 -0.50 -2.35
CA ASN A 120 20.21 0.90 -2.17
C ASN A 120 19.05 1.80 -2.59
N ALA A 121 19.24 3.10 -2.41
CA ALA A 121 18.23 4.10 -2.69
C ALA A 121 17.78 4.11 -4.16
N ASP A 122 18.71 3.90 -5.09
CA ASP A 122 18.42 3.93 -6.53
C ASP A 122 17.64 2.70 -6.97
N VAL A 123 17.98 1.53 -6.43
CA VAL A 123 17.21 0.30 -6.64
C VAL A 123 15.77 0.45 -6.13
N LEU A 124 15.59 1.00 -4.93
CA LEU A 124 14.25 1.23 -4.38
C LEU A 124 13.42 2.19 -5.22
N ARG A 125 14.03 3.27 -5.72
CA ARG A 125 13.36 4.21 -6.63
C ARG A 125 13.03 3.58 -7.98
N GLY A 126 13.95 2.77 -8.53
CA GLY A 126 13.70 2.01 -9.75
C GLY A 126 12.51 1.07 -9.61
N LEU A 127 12.50 0.26 -8.53
CA LEU A 127 11.39 -0.65 -8.22
C LEU A 127 10.07 0.10 -7.95
N TRP A 128 10.12 1.30 -7.39
CA TRP A 128 8.94 2.17 -7.21
C TRP A 128 8.33 2.59 -8.56
N VAL A 129 9.17 2.93 -9.54
CA VAL A 129 8.74 3.29 -10.91
C VAL A 129 8.23 2.06 -11.67
N ASP A 130 8.93 0.92 -11.56
CA ASP A 130 8.52 -0.34 -12.20
C ASP A 130 7.16 -0.81 -11.67
N LEU A 131 6.94 -0.68 -10.35
CA LEU A 131 5.66 -0.95 -9.71
C LEU A 131 4.55 -0.05 -10.25
N GLY A 132 4.80 1.26 -10.35
CA GLY A 132 3.86 2.21 -10.94
C GLY A 132 3.51 1.89 -12.38
N THR A 133 4.50 1.48 -13.17
CA THR A 133 4.31 1.07 -14.58
C THR A 133 3.46 -0.20 -14.67
N ALA A 134 3.74 -1.20 -13.83
CA ALA A 134 2.98 -2.44 -13.77
C ALA A 134 1.53 -2.23 -13.30
N LEU A 135 1.32 -1.37 -12.30
CA LEU A 135 -0.01 -0.99 -11.83
C LEU A 135 -0.79 -0.28 -12.93
N ALA A 136 -0.20 0.75 -13.55
CA ALA A 136 -0.85 1.54 -14.58
C ALA A 136 -1.23 0.69 -15.81
N THR A 137 -0.35 -0.24 -16.21
CA THR A 137 -0.60 -1.16 -17.32
C THR A 137 -1.70 -2.18 -16.98
N SER A 138 -1.64 -2.78 -15.78
CA SER A 138 -2.67 -3.72 -15.32
C SER A 138 -4.04 -3.06 -15.16
N PHE A 139 -4.03 -1.82 -14.66
CA PHE A 139 -5.23 -1.00 -14.51
C PHE A 139 -5.84 -0.64 -15.87
N ALA A 140 -5.04 -0.15 -16.81
CA ALA A 140 -5.50 0.17 -18.17
C ALA A 140 -6.07 -1.07 -18.88
N ALA A 141 -5.47 -2.24 -18.69
CA ALA A 141 -5.98 -3.50 -19.23
C ALA A 141 -7.29 -3.96 -18.60
N SER A 142 -7.55 -3.59 -17.33
CA SER A 142 -8.79 -3.98 -16.63
C SER A 142 -10.03 -3.26 -17.16
N GLY A 143 -9.89 -2.04 -17.68
CA GLY A 143 -11.02 -1.19 -18.11
C GLY A 143 -12.00 -0.82 -16.99
N THR A 144 -11.64 -1.04 -15.73
CA THR A 144 -12.48 -0.74 -14.55
C THR A 144 -11.97 0.47 -13.80
N ASP A 145 -12.68 0.90 -12.74
CA ASP A 145 -12.17 1.89 -11.78
C ASP A 145 -11.09 1.28 -10.88
N LEU A 146 -10.19 2.12 -10.35
CA LEU A 146 -9.02 1.68 -9.57
C LEU A 146 -9.45 0.88 -8.33
N GLN A 147 -10.54 1.27 -7.69
CA GLN A 147 -11.10 0.54 -6.54
C GLN A 147 -11.62 -0.84 -6.94
N ALA A 148 -12.32 -0.93 -8.08
CA ALA A 148 -12.81 -2.21 -8.58
C ALA A 148 -11.66 -3.16 -8.95
N PHE A 149 -10.61 -2.63 -9.60
CA PHE A 149 -9.39 -3.38 -9.91
C PHE A 149 -8.71 -3.90 -8.63
N LEU A 150 -8.45 -3.04 -7.64
CA LEU A 150 -7.82 -3.44 -6.38
C LEU A 150 -8.67 -4.45 -5.60
N ASN A 151 -10.00 -4.35 -5.67
CA ASN A 151 -10.91 -5.33 -5.09
C ASN A 151 -10.77 -6.72 -5.73
N THR A 152 -10.44 -6.80 -7.03
CA THR A 152 -10.15 -8.11 -7.67
C THR A 152 -8.87 -8.75 -7.14
N LEU A 153 -7.91 -7.95 -6.68
CA LEU A 153 -6.66 -8.44 -6.09
C LEU A 153 -6.86 -8.85 -4.63
N ASN A 154 -7.43 -7.96 -3.82
CA ASN A 154 -7.77 -8.26 -2.43
C ASN A 154 -8.92 -7.35 -1.93
N PRO A 155 -10.01 -7.92 -1.39
CA PRO A 155 -11.13 -7.14 -0.88
C PRO A 155 -10.79 -6.14 0.23
N ALA A 156 -9.65 -6.31 0.92
CA ALA A 156 -9.20 -5.41 1.98
C ALA A 156 -8.95 -3.97 1.48
N TRP A 157 -8.59 -3.79 0.21
CA TRP A 157 -8.35 -2.47 -0.38
C TRP A 157 -9.59 -1.57 -0.40
N ASN A 158 -10.79 -2.16 -0.41
CA ASN A 158 -12.04 -1.40 -0.31
C ASN A 158 -12.15 -0.59 0.98
N LEU A 159 -11.37 -0.91 2.02
CA LEU A 159 -11.45 -0.25 3.31
C LEU A 159 -10.73 1.11 3.31
N ILE A 160 -9.74 1.32 2.43
CA ILE A 160 -8.95 2.56 2.35
C ILE A 160 -9.77 3.66 1.66
N GLY A 161 -9.66 4.89 2.15
CA GLY A 161 -10.36 6.05 1.59
C GLY A 161 -11.85 6.13 1.91
N ARG A 162 -12.40 5.16 2.66
CA ARG A 162 -13.77 5.24 3.19
C ARG A 162 -13.83 6.05 4.48
N VAL A 163 -14.89 6.84 4.58
CA VAL A 163 -15.26 7.62 5.77
C VAL A 163 -16.42 6.90 6.46
N HIS A 164 -16.24 6.53 7.73
CA HIS A 164 -17.27 5.96 8.58
C HIS A 164 -17.80 7.03 9.53
N PHE A 165 -19.13 7.18 9.53
CA PHE A 165 -19.86 8.02 10.45
C PHE A 165 -20.35 7.15 11.61
N ASN A 166 -19.79 7.34 12.79
CA ASN A 166 -20.23 6.67 14.00
C ASN A 166 -21.17 7.61 14.76
N LEU A 167 -22.37 7.14 15.03
CA LEU A 167 -23.34 7.81 15.90
C LEU A 167 -23.42 7.01 17.19
N ALA A 168 -23.11 7.65 18.33
CA ALA A 168 -23.17 7.02 19.64
C ALA A 168 -24.17 7.77 20.52
N GLU A 169 -24.94 7.05 21.32
CA GLU A 169 -25.86 7.64 22.29
C GLU A 169 -25.06 8.27 23.45
N ASN A 170 -25.25 9.57 23.68
CA ASN A 170 -24.66 10.29 24.80
C ASN A 170 -25.70 10.41 25.93
N ARG A 171 -25.74 9.41 26.81
CA ARG A 171 -26.67 9.40 27.96
C ARG A 171 -26.41 10.48 29.02
N ARG A 172 -25.32 11.23 28.89
CA ARG A 172 -24.94 12.29 29.84
C ARG A 172 -25.48 13.67 29.46
N ASP A 173 -25.91 13.85 28.21
CA ASP A 173 -26.43 15.11 27.71
C ASP A 173 -27.81 14.87 27.11
N LEU A 174 -28.84 15.39 27.79
CA LEU A 174 -30.24 15.22 27.39
C LEU A 174 -30.65 16.20 26.27
N GLU A 175 -29.91 17.30 26.09
CA GLU A 175 -30.13 18.25 24.99
C GLU A 175 -29.45 17.76 23.70
N TRP A 176 -28.30 17.08 23.82
CA TRP A 176 -27.59 16.43 22.70
C TRP A 176 -27.41 14.92 22.94
N PRO A 177 -28.47 14.11 22.77
CA PRO A 177 -28.47 12.69 23.13
C PRO A 177 -27.62 11.81 22.21
N PHE A 178 -27.01 12.38 21.16
CA PHE A 178 -26.15 11.66 20.24
C PHE A 178 -24.83 12.41 20.02
N ALA A 179 -23.71 11.70 20.19
CA ALA A 179 -22.39 12.14 19.81
C ALA A 179 -22.02 11.60 18.42
N PHE A 180 -21.41 12.46 17.60
CA PHE A 180 -21.03 12.15 16.22
C PHE A 180 -19.51 12.06 16.09
N LEU A 181 -19.01 10.92 15.61
CA LEU A 181 -17.59 10.70 15.36
C LEU A 181 -17.38 10.22 13.93
N VAL A 182 -16.67 11.02 13.15
CA VAL A 182 -16.27 10.63 11.79
C VAL A 182 -14.87 10.04 11.84
N THR A 183 -14.66 8.88 11.23
CA THR A 183 -13.34 8.24 11.10
C THR A 183 -13.07 7.90 9.64
N TYR A 184 -11.82 7.96 9.20
CA TYR A 184 -11.43 7.56 7.85
C TYR A 184 -10.26 6.57 7.91
N THR A 185 -10.20 5.66 6.95
CA THR A 185 -9.10 4.68 6.88
C THR A 185 -7.99 5.24 6.01
N THR A 186 -6.83 5.50 6.61
CA THR A 186 -5.64 5.97 5.90
C THR A 186 -4.73 4.83 5.47
N ARG A 187 -4.72 3.73 6.22
CA ARG A 187 -3.77 2.62 6.04
C ARG A 187 -4.39 1.25 6.29
N LEU A 188 -3.81 0.22 5.69
CA LEU A 188 -4.01 -1.18 6.05
C LEU A 188 -2.82 -1.68 6.87
N SER A 189 -3.10 -2.44 7.92
CA SER A 189 -2.06 -3.21 8.60
C SER A 189 -1.58 -4.38 7.73
N ALA A 190 -0.42 -4.94 8.07
CA ALA A 190 0.11 -6.18 7.49
C ALA A 190 -0.89 -7.35 7.50
N GLN A 191 -1.87 -7.34 8.42
CA GLN A 191 -2.93 -8.34 8.56
C GLN A 191 -4.23 -7.96 7.82
N ALA A 192 -4.17 -7.05 6.83
CA ALA A 192 -5.32 -6.57 6.08
C ALA A 192 -6.41 -5.86 6.93
N ARG A 193 -6.08 -5.41 8.15
CA ARG A 193 -7.02 -4.65 9.00
C ARG A 193 -6.90 -3.15 8.75
N ALA A 194 -8.04 -2.48 8.58
CA ALA A 194 -8.14 -1.03 8.44
C ALA A 194 -7.68 -0.28 9.70
N GLN A 195 -6.73 0.64 9.53
CA GLN A 195 -6.34 1.60 10.55
C GLN A 195 -7.17 2.86 10.38
N ARG A 196 -8.11 3.08 11.31
CA ARG A 196 -9.04 4.21 11.28
C ARG A 196 -8.49 5.36 12.12
N VAL A 197 -8.56 6.56 11.57
CA VAL A 197 -8.14 7.80 12.23
C VAL A 197 -9.36 8.72 12.33
N PRO A 198 -9.55 9.45 13.45
CA PRO A 198 -10.66 10.40 13.56
C PRO A 198 -10.49 11.54 12.55
N LEU A 199 -11.58 11.98 11.94
CA LEU A 199 -11.58 13.07 10.95
C LEU A 199 -11.02 14.37 11.54
N SER A 200 -11.21 14.62 12.84
CA SER A 200 -10.60 15.76 13.54
C SER A 200 -9.07 15.81 13.45
N GLN A 201 -8.42 14.70 13.10
CA GLN A 201 -6.99 14.64 12.79
C GLN A 201 -6.68 15.14 11.38
N ALA A 202 -7.49 14.79 10.37
CA ALA A 202 -7.36 15.33 9.01
C ALA A 202 -7.44 16.87 8.99
N TRP A 203 -8.32 17.45 9.81
CA TRP A 203 -8.42 18.90 9.96
C TRP A 203 -7.22 19.52 10.67
N ARG A 204 -6.57 18.81 11.60
CA ARG A 204 -5.32 19.25 12.22
C ARG A 204 -4.16 19.21 11.22
N GLU A 205 -4.05 18.15 10.45
CA GLU A 205 -3.06 18.01 9.36
C GLU A 205 -3.26 19.11 8.30
N TYR A 206 -4.52 19.37 7.92
CA TYR A 206 -4.87 20.46 7.00
C TYR A 206 -4.60 21.86 7.59
N ALA A 207 -4.93 22.10 8.86
CA ALA A 207 -4.69 23.37 9.55
C ALA A 207 -3.20 23.71 9.68
N VAL A 208 -2.35 22.69 9.84
CA VAL A 208 -0.89 22.84 9.85
C VAL A 208 -0.37 23.18 8.45
N ASP A 209 -0.94 22.59 7.40
CA ASP A 209 -0.54 22.80 6.00
C ASP A 209 -1.06 24.11 5.38
N THR A 210 -2.22 24.62 5.84
CA THR A 210 -2.86 25.84 5.30
C THR A 210 -2.92 27.02 6.27
N GLY A 211 -2.45 26.88 7.51
CA GLY A 211 -2.43 27.96 8.52
C GLY A 211 -3.81 28.37 9.07
N VAL A 212 -4.86 27.58 8.82
CA VAL A 212 -6.24 27.88 9.24
C VAL A 212 -6.45 27.46 10.71
N LYS A 213 -6.86 28.38 11.59
CA LYS A 213 -7.11 28.11 13.02
C LYS A 213 -8.35 27.21 13.22
N LEU A 214 -8.22 26.23 14.11
CA LEU A 214 -9.29 25.32 14.55
C LEU A 214 -10.52 26.09 15.09
N PRO A 215 -11.75 25.73 14.70
CA PRO A 215 -12.92 26.02 15.52
C PRO A 215 -12.79 25.27 16.84
N ARG A 216 -12.96 25.97 17.96
CA ARG A 216 -12.99 25.31 19.28
C ARG A 216 -14.15 24.30 19.30
N PRO A 217 -13.98 23.13 19.92
CA PRO A 217 -15.13 22.30 20.25
C PRO A 217 -16.08 23.12 21.12
N ALA A 218 -17.39 22.99 20.87
CA ALA A 218 -18.39 23.50 21.78
C ALA A 218 -18.27 22.71 23.10
N ASP A 219 -18.05 23.44 24.19
CA ASP A 219 -18.07 22.92 25.56
C ASP A 219 -19.45 22.38 25.94
#